data_AF-A0A0Q5QKR4-F1
#
_entry.id   AF-A0A0Q5QKR4-F1
#
_cell.length_a   1.000
_cell.length_b   1.000
_cell.length_c   1.000
_cell.angle_alpha   90.00
_cell.angle_beta   90.00
_cell.angle_gamma   90.00
#
_symmetry.space_group_name_H-M   'P 1'
#
loop_
_entity.id
_entity.type
_entity.pdbx_description
1 polymer ?
#
loop_
_entity_poly.entity_id
_entity_poly.type
_entity_poly.pdbx_seq_one_letter_code
_entity_poly.pdbx_strand_id
1 'polypeptide(L)'
;MIENTGTAGAGDTGRRIVVFAPGDGSDTYATTLRSVAGFSEVASTRDYEGQVLDVDQSRSAQATIFAELGVAIVDADADQLAALDAQCSPQGSIRFIEPERVQRIRTASPDYLRGYRDGVSDLTDRLTGAGVAAASPAGPFADTDEFTWGLQATRVPASAATGAGIKVAVLDTGVDLTHPDLAGRAITAQSFVSGEQPQDGHGHGTHCVGTSCGPQRPTTGRRYGIAFEAEIFVGKVLSNDGGGPDAGILAGLNWALANGVHVVSMSLGADVDQVSQAYETVGRRALAAGTLIVAAAGNNANRPTDPGFVGVPANSPSIMAIAAIDTALAVAPFSARSSAVDGGGVDVAAPGVDVYSSWPVAVDPKRYNTISGTSMATPHVAGLAALWAQSTGRRGRDLWSTLTQQTLRLDAAASDVGAGMVLAP
;
A
#
# COMPACT_ATOMS: atom_id res chain seq x y z
N MET A 1 7.52 -24.73 3.86
CA MET A 1 7.98 -24.45 5.24
C MET A 1 9.02 -23.36 5.15
N ILE A 2 8.64 -22.12 5.46
CA ILE A 2 9.57 -21.02 5.64
C ILE A 2 9.41 -20.65 7.11
N GLU A 3 10.45 -20.95 7.89
CA GLU A 3 10.49 -20.68 9.32
C GLU A 3 10.41 -19.18 9.56
N ASN A 4 9.48 -18.81 10.44
CA ASN A 4 9.35 -17.48 10.99
C ASN A 4 10.50 -17.28 12.00
N THR A 5 11.66 -16.84 11.52
CA THR A 5 12.78 -16.47 12.39
C THR A 5 12.69 -14.98 12.74
N GLY A 6 12.30 -14.75 14.00
CA GLY A 6 12.72 -13.66 14.88
C GLY A 6 12.79 -12.24 14.33
N THR A 7 12.02 -11.33 14.96
CA THR A 7 12.28 -9.88 15.12
C THR A 7 13.47 -9.33 14.32
N ALA A 8 13.34 -9.22 13.00
CA ALA A 8 14.28 -8.48 12.19
C ALA A 8 13.97 -7.00 12.43
N GLY A 9 14.80 -6.32 13.23
CA GLY A 9 14.79 -4.86 13.25
C GLY A 9 14.81 -4.35 11.82
N ALA A 10 14.04 -3.29 11.54
CA ALA A 10 13.96 -2.70 10.20
C ALA A 10 15.40 -2.53 9.66
N GLY A 11 15.76 -3.32 8.65
CA GLY A 11 17.12 -3.32 8.12
C GLY A 11 17.41 -1.95 7.52
N ASP A 12 18.35 -1.23 8.12
CA ASP A 12 18.89 0.01 7.59
C ASP A 12 19.80 -0.34 6.40
N THR A 13 19.64 0.36 5.28
CA THR A 13 20.48 0.16 4.10
C THR A 13 21.85 0.83 4.22
N GLY A 14 22.04 1.66 5.26
CA GLY A 14 23.18 2.55 5.45
C GLY A 14 22.98 3.93 4.82
N ARG A 15 21.93 4.12 4.00
CA ARG A 15 21.58 5.40 3.38
C ARG A 15 20.59 6.18 4.24
N ARG A 16 20.48 7.48 3.99
CA ARG A 16 19.54 8.36 4.70
C ARG A 16 18.52 8.97 3.75
N ILE A 17 17.33 9.24 4.28
CA ILE A 17 16.31 10.05 3.65
C ILE A 17 16.39 11.46 4.23
N VAL A 18 16.62 12.45 3.38
CA VAL A 18 16.62 13.88 3.73
C VAL A 18 15.28 14.47 3.33
N VAL A 19 14.59 15.10 4.27
CA VAL A 19 13.33 15.80 4.05
C VAL A 19 13.60 17.30 4.01
N PHE A 20 13.25 17.94 2.91
CA PHE A 20 13.47 19.38 2.72
C PHE A 20 12.28 20.21 3.22
N ALA A 21 12.57 21.46 3.55
CA ALA A 21 11.52 22.46 3.78
C ALA A 21 10.65 22.63 2.52
N PRO A 22 9.36 22.97 2.69
CA PRO A 22 8.54 23.47 1.59
C PRO A 22 9.21 24.71 0.99
N GLY A 23 9.52 24.69 -0.31
CA GLY A 23 10.29 25.73 -0.99
C GLY A 23 10.46 25.47 -2.49
N ASP A 24 11.09 26.42 -3.20
CA ASP A 24 10.97 26.73 -4.63
C ASP A 24 11.49 25.68 -5.65
N GLY A 25 11.68 24.42 -5.27
CA GLY A 25 11.94 23.29 -6.19
C GLY A 25 13.36 22.69 -6.16
N SER A 26 13.59 21.74 -7.06
CA SER A 26 14.79 20.86 -7.17
C SER A 26 16.14 21.58 -7.02
N ASP A 27 16.28 22.74 -7.65
CA ASP A 27 17.57 23.44 -7.74
C ASP A 27 18.03 23.93 -6.37
N THR A 28 17.07 24.29 -5.51
CA THR A 28 17.35 24.66 -4.11
C THR A 28 17.79 23.44 -3.29
N TYR A 29 17.23 22.26 -3.55
CA TYR A 29 17.60 21.02 -2.86
C TYR A 29 19.01 20.56 -3.25
N ALA A 30 19.34 20.59 -4.54
CA ALA A 30 20.67 20.23 -5.03
C ALA A 30 21.75 21.19 -4.51
N THR A 31 21.48 22.50 -4.54
CA THR A 31 22.40 23.50 -3.96
C THR A 31 22.56 23.27 -2.46
N THR A 32 21.48 22.99 -1.73
CA THR A 32 21.55 22.71 -0.28
C THR A 32 22.46 21.50 0.01
N LEU A 33 22.26 20.38 -0.68
CA LEU A 33 23.09 19.19 -0.49
C LEU A 33 24.57 19.44 -0.81
N ARG A 34 24.85 20.12 -1.92
CA ARG A 34 26.22 20.51 -2.31
C ARG A 34 26.87 21.44 -1.29
N SER A 35 26.15 22.46 -0.82
CA SER A 35 26.72 23.46 0.11
C SER A 35 26.89 22.94 1.52
N VAL A 36 25.99 22.06 1.98
CA VAL A 36 25.99 21.56 3.36
C VAL A 36 26.98 20.41 3.54
N ALA A 37 26.95 19.44 2.63
CA ALA A 37 27.66 18.17 2.79
C ALA A 37 28.61 17.85 1.64
N GLY A 38 28.84 18.79 0.72
CA GLY A 38 29.86 18.64 -0.31
C GLY A 38 29.60 17.54 -1.35
N PHE A 39 28.35 17.07 -1.49
CA PHE A 39 28.00 16.05 -2.48
C PHE A 39 28.36 16.51 -3.90
N SER A 40 29.26 15.80 -4.58
CA SER A 40 29.68 16.15 -5.94
C SER A 40 28.73 15.62 -7.01
N GLU A 41 28.10 14.48 -6.75
CA GLU A 41 27.19 13.81 -7.68
C GLU A 41 25.76 13.76 -7.12
N VAL A 42 24.94 14.72 -7.56
CA VAL A 42 23.54 14.87 -7.16
C VAL A 42 22.67 14.75 -8.41
N ALA A 43 21.83 13.72 -8.47
CA ALA A 43 20.87 13.48 -9.53
C ALA A 43 19.47 14.00 -9.13
N SER A 44 18.70 14.54 -10.08
CA SER A 44 17.29 14.88 -9.87
C SER A 44 16.38 14.10 -10.81
N THR A 45 15.26 13.61 -10.28
CA THR A 45 14.16 13.02 -11.09
C THR A 45 13.61 13.93 -12.17
N ARG A 46 13.75 15.26 -12.04
CA ARG A 46 13.35 16.21 -13.08
C ARG A 46 14.24 16.21 -14.32
N ASP A 47 15.45 15.68 -14.20
CA ASP A 47 16.42 15.67 -15.30
C ASP A 47 16.12 14.56 -16.32
N TYR A 48 15.11 13.71 -16.07
CA TYR A 48 14.77 12.53 -16.86
C TYR A 48 13.36 12.63 -17.47
N GLU A 49 13.21 12.18 -18.72
CA GLU A 49 11.90 12.09 -19.39
C GLU A 49 10.94 11.19 -18.58
N GLY A 50 9.73 11.67 -18.33
CA GLY A 50 8.73 10.95 -17.54
C GLY A 50 9.05 10.82 -16.05
N GLN A 51 10.11 11.49 -15.57
CA GLN A 51 10.60 11.43 -14.18
C GLN A 51 10.91 10.01 -13.68
N VAL A 52 11.25 9.10 -14.60
CA VAL A 52 11.71 7.74 -14.30
C VAL A 52 13.21 7.80 -14.08
N LEU A 53 13.65 7.54 -12.86
CA LEU A 53 15.07 7.36 -12.55
C LEU A 53 15.39 5.87 -12.64
N ASP A 54 16.32 5.50 -13.52
CA ASP A 54 16.88 4.15 -13.52
C ASP A 54 17.64 3.95 -12.19
N VAL A 55 17.31 2.91 -11.45
CA VAL A 55 17.89 2.62 -10.13
C VAL A 55 19.41 2.44 -10.23
N ASP A 56 19.90 1.96 -11.37
CA ASP A 56 21.34 1.81 -11.59
C ASP A 56 22.03 3.17 -11.72
N GLN A 57 21.35 4.17 -12.26
CA GLN A 57 21.84 5.56 -12.34
C GLN A 57 21.69 6.30 -10.99
N SER A 58 20.69 5.92 -10.18
CA SER A 58 20.54 6.42 -8.81
C SER A 58 21.64 5.93 -7.88
N ARG A 59 22.25 4.77 -8.16
CA ARG A 59 23.33 4.17 -7.36
C ARG A 59 24.71 4.75 -7.69
N SER A 60 24.91 5.30 -8.89
CA SER A 60 26.13 6.05 -9.19
C SER A 60 26.17 7.41 -8.50
N ALA A 61 25.01 8.03 -8.25
CA ALA A 61 24.95 9.31 -7.57
C ALA A 61 25.06 9.16 -6.04
N GLN A 62 25.79 10.06 -5.39
CA GLN A 62 25.84 10.14 -3.93
C GLN A 62 24.51 10.64 -3.34
N ALA A 63 23.71 11.36 -4.13
CA ALA A 63 22.38 11.80 -3.75
C ALA A 63 21.39 11.75 -4.91
N THR A 64 20.17 11.28 -4.65
CA THR A 64 19.04 11.28 -5.59
C THR A 64 17.90 12.11 -5.03
N ILE A 65 17.50 13.17 -5.74
CA ILE A 65 16.43 14.09 -5.36
C ILE A 65 15.11 13.73 -6.04
N PHE A 66 14.08 13.55 -5.23
CA PHE A 66 12.68 13.42 -5.65
C PHE A 66 11.98 14.76 -5.44
N ALA A 67 12.10 15.65 -6.42
CA ALA A 67 11.74 17.06 -6.26
C ALA A 67 10.23 17.27 -6.02
N GLU A 68 9.39 16.52 -6.72
CA GLU A 68 7.93 16.54 -6.53
C GLU A 68 7.55 16.05 -5.13
N LEU A 69 8.35 15.13 -4.58
CA LEU A 69 8.17 14.56 -3.25
C LEU A 69 8.80 15.40 -2.13
N GLY A 70 9.72 16.31 -2.43
CA GLY A 70 10.42 17.12 -1.44
C GLY A 70 11.39 16.34 -0.56
N VAL A 71 11.92 15.23 -1.06
CA VAL A 71 12.84 14.35 -0.34
C VAL A 71 14.04 13.98 -1.21
N ALA A 72 15.13 13.53 -0.58
CA ALA A 72 16.26 12.92 -1.26
C ALA A 72 16.74 11.66 -0.52
N ILE A 73 17.28 10.72 -1.28
CA ILE A 73 18.07 9.61 -0.75
C ILE A 73 19.53 9.99 -0.88
N VAL A 74 20.29 9.88 0.21
CA VAL A 74 21.72 10.18 0.24
C VAL A 74 22.52 8.98 0.74
N ASP A 75 23.60 8.68 0.03
CA ASP A 75 24.67 7.79 0.47
C ASP A 75 25.82 8.70 0.94
N ALA A 76 26.00 8.78 2.26
CA ALA A 76 26.79 9.81 2.91
C ALA A 76 27.78 9.19 3.89
N ASP A 77 29.03 9.63 3.85
CA ASP A 77 30.02 9.26 4.86
C ASP A 77 29.75 9.94 6.22
N ALA A 78 30.55 9.59 7.24
CA ALA A 78 30.34 10.10 8.59
C ALA A 78 30.45 11.64 8.71
N ASP A 79 31.34 12.27 7.93
CA ASP A 79 31.53 13.72 7.96
C ASP A 79 30.39 14.43 7.25
N GLN A 80 29.94 13.88 6.12
CA GLN A 80 28.78 14.35 5.37
C GLN A 80 27.50 14.24 6.20
N LEU A 81 27.30 13.12 6.89
CA LEU A 81 26.17 12.93 7.81
C LEU A 81 26.19 13.93 8.96
N ALA A 82 27.35 14.13 9.60
CA ALA A 82 27.49 15.12 10.66
C ALA A 82 27.16 16.54 10.18
N ALA A 83 27.55 16.88 8.95
CA ALA A 83 27.23 18.17 8.35
C ALA A 83 25.73 18.34 8.05
N LEU A 84 25.07 17.29 7.54
CA LEU A 84 23.62 17.29 7.35
C LEU A 84 22.87 17.41 8.67
N ASP A 85 23.25 16.62 9.68
CA ASP A 85 22.63 16.64 11.02
C ASP A 85 22.80 18.02 11.69
N ALA A 86 23.94 18.70 11.50
CA ALA A 86 24.16 20.05 12.02
C ALA A 86 23.24 21.12 11.41
N GLN A 87 22.73 20.90 10.19
CA GLN A 87 21.80 21.81 9.51
C GLN A 87 20.33 21.38 9.66
N CYS A 88 20.09 20.16 10.13
CA CYS A 88 18.75 19.64 10.36
C CYS A 88 18.08 20.41 11.50
N SER A 89 17.04 21.17 11.17
CA SER A 89 16.29 21.92 12.18
C SER A 89 14.84 22.16 11.76
N PRO A 90 13.91 22.32 12.72
CA PRO A 90 12.51 22.56 12.41
C PRO A 90 12.24 23.81 11.58
N GLN A 91 13.17 24.75 11.43
CA GLN A 91 13.05 25.96 10.61
C GLN A 91 14.03 26.01 9.44
N GLY A 92 14.99 25.09 9.36
CA GLY A 92 16.02 25.05 8.33
C GLY A 92 15.53 24.51 6.98
N SER A 93 16.41 24.54 5.98
CA SER A 93 16.16 23.95 4.66
C SER A 93 16.08 22.43 4.68
N ILE A 94 16.79 21.79 5.62
CA ILE A 94 16.67 20.37 5.95
C ILE A 94 15.85 20.27 7.23
N ARG A 95 14.68 19.62 7.15
CA ARG A 95 13.72 19.51 8.26
C ARG A 95 13.92 18.25 9.07
N PHE A 96 14.15 17.14 8.39
CA PHE A 96 14.32 15.84 9.00
C PHE A 96 15.32 15.01 8.22
N ILE A 97 16.01 14.12 8.93
CA ILE A 97 16.87 13.11 8.35
C ILE A 97 16.55 11.79 9.06
N GLU A 98 16.13 10.79 8.31
CA GLU A 98 15.79 9.47 8.83
C GLU A 98 16.55 8.37 8.10
N PRO A 99 16.74 7.18 8.71
CA PRO A 99 17.33 6.04 8.01
C PRO A 99 16.43 5.57 6.88
N GLU A 100 17.05 5.17 5.77
CA GLU A 100 16.34 4.46 4.71
C GLU A 100 16.02 3.04 5.17
N ARG A 101 14.77 2.59 4.98
CA ARG A 101 14.30 1.29 5.45
C ARG A 101 14.06 0.36 4.28
N VAL A 102 14.00 -0.93 4.59
CA VAL A 102 13.48 -1.96 3.69
C VAL A 102 12.04 -2.26 4.04
N GLN A 103 11.14 -2.00 3.09
CA GLN A 103 9.73 -2.39 3.16
C GLN A 103 9.57 -3.83 2.65
N ARG A 104 8.56 -4.54 3.15
CA ARG A 104 8.27 -5.91 2.73
C ARG A 104 6.78 -6.16 2.55
N ILE A 105 6.48 -7.16 1.72
CA ILE A 105 5.18 -7.83 1.75
C ILE A 105 5.05 -8.57 3.06
N ARG A 106 3.85 -8.50 3.64
CA ARG A 106 3.47 -9.30 4.81
C ARG A 106 2.17 -9.98 4.44
N THR A 107 2.18 -11.28 4.23
CA THR A 107 0.95 -12.08 4.10
C THR A 107 0.73 -12.87 5.37
N ALA A 108 -0.53 -13.00 5.79
CA ALA A 108 -0.86 -13.85 6.92
C ALA A 108 -0.64 -15.33 6.56
N SER A 109 -0.03 -16.10 7.46
CA SER A 109 0.16 -17.54 7.25
C SER A 109 -1.19 -18.29 7.30
N PRO A 110 -1.47 -19.21 6.37
CA PRO A 110 -2.66 -20.05 6.41
C PRO A 110 -2.78 -20.89 7.69
N ASP A 111 -1.66 -21.33 8.28
CA ASP A 111 -1.67 -22.13 9.50
C ASP A 111 -2.05 -21.31 10.72
N TYR A 112 -1.58 -20.06 10.77
CA TYR A 112 -1.98 -19.11 11.80
C TYR A 112 -3.49 -18.84 11.76
N LEU A 113 -4.03 -18.63 10.55
CA LEU A 113 -5.46 -18.37 10.35
C LEU A 113 -6.33 -19.56 10.74
N ARG A 114 -5.91 -20.79 10.43
CA ARG A 114 -6.61 -22.01 10.87
C ARG A 114 -6.63 -22.12 12.39
N GLY A 115 -5.47 -22.00 13.04
CA GLY A 115 -5.39 -22.06 14.50
C GLY A 115 -6.23 -21.00 15.20
N TYR A 116 -6.28 -19.77 14.65
CA TYR A 116 -7.13 -18.71 15.19
C TYR A 116 -8.62 -19.04 15.05
N ARG A 117 -9.07 -19.48 13.86
CA ARG A 117 -10.48 -19.87 13.63
C ARG A 117 -10.89 -21.02 14.54
N ASP A 118 -10.05 -22.03 14.68
CA ASP A 118 -10.31 -23.20 15.54
C ASP A 118 -10.43 -22.75 17.01
N GLY A 119 -9.54 -21.87 17.48
CA GLY A 119 -9.57 -21.34 18.84
C GLY A 119 -10.80 -20.46 19.13
N VAL A 120 -11.20 -19.60 18.20
CA VAL A 120 -12.42 -18.79 18.33
C VAL A 120 -13.67 -19.67 18.29
N SER A 121 -13.70 -20.68 17.42
CA SER A 121 -14.83 -21.62 17.34
C SER A 121 -14.96 -22.44 18.63
N ASP A 122 -13.87 -23.01 19.16
CA ASP A 122 -13.87 -23.73 20.44
C ASP A 122 -14.29 -22.82 21.60
N LEU A 123 -13.80 -21.57 21.66
CA LEU A 123 -14.23 -20.61 22.68
C LEU A 123 -15.72 -20.27 22.54
N THR A 124 -16.21 -20.07 21.32
CA THR A 124 -17.62 -19.77 21.05
C THR A 124 -18.51 -20.95 21.41
N ASP A 125 -18.13 -22.17 21.07
CA ASP A 125 -18.86 -23.39 21.42
C ASP A 125 -18.93 -23.57 22.95
N ARG A 126 -17.83 -23.28 23.67
CA ARG A 126 -17.81 -23.29 25.14
C ARG A 126 -18.70 -22.23 25.77
N LEU A 127 -18.75 -21.02 25.18
CA LEU A 127 -19.56 -19.91 25.69
C LEU A 127 -21.05 -20.06 25.33
N THR A 128 -21.36 -20.57 24.14
CA THR A 128 -22.75 -20.76 23.66
C THR A 128 -23.38 -22.06 24.15
N GLY A 129 -22.58 -23.06 24.55
CA GLY A 129 -23.02 -24.21 25.33
C GLY A 129 -23.62 -23.85 26.71
N ALA A 130 -23.43 -22.60 27.17
CA ALA A 130 -24.05 -22.05 28.37
C ALA A 130 -25.27 -21.13 28.10
N GLY A 131 -25.76 -21.09 26.85
CA GLY A 131 -27.06 -20.51 26.52
C GLY A 131 -27.12 -18.99 26.47
N VAL A 132 -26.48 -18.36 25.48
CA VAL A 132 -26.92 -17.08 24.92
C VAL A 132 -26.57 -17.03 23.43
N ALA A 133 -27.57 -17.15 22.55
CA ALA A 133 -27.42 -16.91 21.12
C ALA A 133 -27.63 -15.41 20.85
N ALA A 134 -26.54 -14.69 20.59
CA ALA A 134 -26.63 -13.36 19.97
C ALA A 134 -26.68 -13.55 18.45
N ALA A 135 -27.85 -13.33 17.87
CA ALA A 135 -28.06 -13.42 16.42
C ALA A 135 -27.52 -12.14 15.74
N SER A 136 -26.54 -12.29 14.85
CA SER A 136 -26.21 -11.29 13.83
C SER A 136 -27.07 -11.53 12.56
N PRO A 137 -27.63 -10.52 11.87
CA PRO A 137 -28.77 -10.72 10.98
C PRO A 137 -28.45 -11.22 9.55
N ALA A 138 -27.22 -11.59 9.22
CA ALA A 138 -26.88 -12.30 7.98
C ALA A 138 -25.67 -13.20 8.25
N GLY A 139 -25.69 -14.43 7.72
CA GLY A 139 -24.53 -15.33 7.79
C GLY A 139 -23.29 -14.72 7.11
N PRO A 140 -22.10 -15.32 7.28
CA PRO A 140 -20.88 -14.83 6.64
C PRO A 140 -21.04 -14.80 5.12
N PHE A 141 -20.41 -13.80 4.48
CA PHE A 141 -20.30 -13.76 3.03
C PHE A 141 -19.51 -14.97 2.52
N ALA A 142 -19.79 -15.38 1.30
CA ALA A 142 -19.05 -16.45 0.64
C ALA A 142 -18.84 -16.12 -0.83
N ASP A 143 -17.77 -16.66 -1.40
CA ASP A 143 -17.61 -16.66 -2.85
C ASP A 143 -18.78 -17.42 -3.48
N THR A 144 -19.29 -16.89 -4.59
CA THR A 144 -20.25 -17.58 -5.47
C THR A 144 -19.54 -17.98 -6.76
N ASP A 145 -20.23 -18.66 -7.66
CA ASP A 145 -19.69 -18.94 -9.00
C ASP A 145 -19.50 -17.65 -9.83
N GLU A 146 -20.22 -16.57 -9.49
CA GLU A 146 -20.18 -15.31 -10.24
C GLU A 146 -19.27 -14.25 -9.61
N PHE A 147 -19.25 -14.12 -8.28
CA PHE A 147 -18.54 -13.05 -7.57
C PHE A 147 -17.75 -13.57 -6.37
N THR A 148 -16.59 -12.97 -6.11
CA THR A 148 -15.92 -13.12 -4.81
C THR A 148 -16.75 -12.48 -3.70
N TRP A 149 -16.55 -12.94 -2.46
CA TRP A 149 -17.21 -12.44 -1.27
C TRP A 149 -16.91 -10.95 -1.05
N GLY A 150 -15.69 -10.52 -1.35
CA GLY A 150 -15.25 -9.13 -1.17
C GLY A 150 -16.02 -8.16 -2.06
N LEU A 151 -16.28 -8.55 -3.32
CA LEU A 151 -17.14 -7.75 -4.21
C LEU A 151 -18.57 -7.66 -3.69
N GLN A 152 -19.13 -8.77 -3.19
CA GLN A 152 -20.48 -8.80 -2.63
C GLN A 152 -20.60 -7.92 -1.38
N ALA A 153 -19.66 -8.06 -0.44
CA ALA A 153 -19.63 -7.29 0.81
C ALA A 153 -19.52 -5.78 0.55
N THR A 154 -18.68 -5.40 -0.40
CA THR A 154 -18.46 -3.99 -0.80
C THR A 154 -19.49 -3.46 -1.80
N ARG A 155 -20.49 -4.26 -2.18
CA ARG A 155 -21.58 -3.91 -3.12
C ARG A 155 -21.15 -3.55 -4.55
N VAL A 156 -19.94 -3.95 -4.95
CA VAL A 156 -19.41 -3.67 -6.30
C VAL A 156 -20.29 -4.20 -7.44
N PRO A 157 -20.94 -5.39 -7.37
CA PRO A 157 -21.80 -5.86 -8.45
C PRO A 157 -22.99 -4.94 -8.77
N ALA A 158 -23.45 -4.12 -7.80
CA ALA A 158 -24.56 -3.19 -7.97
C ALA A 158 -24.12 -1.79 -8.43
N SER A 159 -22.82 -1.48 -8.38
CA SER A 159 -22.29 -0.17 -8.79
C SER A 159 -22.43 0.04 -10.30
N ALA A 160 -22.89 1.22 -10.68
CA ALA A 160 -22.90 1.67 -12.07
C ALA A 160 -21.52 2.18 -12.54
N ALA A 161 -20.65 2.54 -11.60
CA ALA A 161 -19.28 2.94 -11.88
C ALA A 161 -18.41 1.73 -12.22
N THR A 162 -17.47 1.94 -13.14
CA THR A 162 -16.57 0.94 -13.72
C THR A 162 -15.09 1.27 -13.48
N GLY A 163 -14.79 2.51 -13.08
CA GLY A 163 -13.44 3.07 -12.99
C GLY A 163 -12.94 3.73 -14.27
N ALA A 164 -13.76 3.83 -15.33
CA ALA A 164 -13.34 4.42 -16.60
C ALA A 164 -12.80 5.86 -16.45
N GLY A 165 -11.67 6.14 -17.09
CA GLY A 165 -10.97 7.43 -17.04
C GLY A 165 -10.19 7.68 -15.73
N ILE A 166 -10.19 6.72 -14.81
CA ILE A 166 -9.45 6.81 -13.56
C ILE A 166 -8.16 6.00 -13.66
N LYS A 167 -7.06 6.63 -13.26
CA LYS A 167 -5.72 6.04 -13.22
C LYS A 167 -5.42 5.51 -11.83
N VAL A 168 -5.14 4.22 -11.70
CA VAL A 168 -4.78 3.55 -10.45
C VAL A 168 -3.37 3.01 -10.55
N ALA A 169 -2.48 3.48 -9.67
CA ALA A 169 -1.14 2.94 -9.53
C ALA A 169 -1.09 1.87 -8.43
N VAL A 170 -0.50 0.71 -8.74
CA VAL A 170 -0.15 -0.32 -7.76
C VAL A 170 1.37 -0.37 -7.66
N LEU A 171 1.91 0.00 -6.49
CA LEU A 171 3.34 -0.07 -6.21
C LEU A 171 3.64 -1.33 -5.40
N ASP A 172 4.19 -2.35 -6.06
CA ASP A 172 4.29 -3.71 -5.51
C ASP A 172 5.43 -4.53 -6.19
N THR A 173 5.31 -5.86 -6.31
CA THR A 173 6.30 -6.76 -6.97
C THR A 173 6.23 -6.79 -8.49
N GLY A 174 5.37 -5.96 -9.09
CA GLY A 174 5.14 -5.92 -10.54
C GLY A 174 3.77 -6.46 -10.92
N VAL A 175 3.60 -6.80 -12.20
CA VAL A 175 2.39 -7.46 -12.72
C VAL A 175 2.76 -8.53 -13.74
N ASP A 176 1.99 -9.61 -13.81
CA ASP A 176 2.06 -10.52 -14.96
C ASP A 176 1.42 -9.90 -16.20
N LEU A 177 2.26 -9.30 -17.05
CA LEU A 177 1.83 -8.66 -18.30
C LEU A 177 1.27 -9.65 -19.33
N THR A 178 1.49 -10.95 -19.12
CA THR A 178 0.97 -12.02 -19.99
C THR A 178 -0.30 -12.66 -19.45
N HIS A 179 -0.81 -12.21 -18.30
CA HIS A 179 -1.98 -12.79 -17.68
C HIS A 179 -3.23 -12.58 -18.57
N PRO A 180 -3.99 -13.64 -18.90
CA PRO A 180 -5.07 -13.55 -19.88
C PRO A 180 -6.21 -12.62 -19.47
N ASP A 181 -6.48 -12.48 -18.17
CA ASP A 181 -7.48 -11.55 -17.64
C ASP A 181 -7.10 -10.07 -17.77
N LEU A 182 -5.82 -9.78 -18.01
CA LEU A 182 -5.30 -8.43 -18.21
C LEU A 182 -5.06 -8.10 -19.70
N ALA A 183 -5.30 -9.07 -20.59
CA ALA A 183 -5.15 -8.88 -22.02
C ALA A 183 -6.03 -7.74 -22.54
N GLY A 184 -5.44 -6.81 -23.30
CA GLY A 184 -6.14 -5.66 -23.87
C GLY A 184 -6.45 -4.52 -22.91
N ARG A 185 -6.04 -4.62 -21.63
CA ARG A 185 -6.15 -3.51 -20.67
C ARG A 185 -5.06 -2.46 -20.92
N ALA A 186 -5.37 -1.20 -20.63
CA ALA A 186 -4.39 -0.12 -20.67
C ALA A 186 -3.47 -0.21 -19.46
N ILE A 187 -2.27 -0.78 -19.66
CA ILE A 187 -1.27 -0.97 -18.59
C ILE A 187 -0.01 -0.18 -18.94
N THR A 188 0.40 0.70 -18.03
CA THR A 188 1.73 1.33 -18.04
C THR A 188 2.53 0.75 -16.87
N ALA A 189 3.61 0.03 -17.16
CA ALA A 189 4.40 -0.66 -16.14
C ALA A 189 5.86 -0.20 -16.17
N GLN A 190 6.41 0.10 -14.99
CA GLN A 190 7.78 0.53 -14.80
C GLN A 190 8.41 -0.20 -13.61
N SER A 191 9.69 -0.52 -13.69
CA SER A 191 10.44 -1.10 -12.59
C SER A 191 11.35 -0.05 -11.96
N PHE A 192 11.37 -0.07 -10.63
CA PHE A 192 12.25 0.67 -9.74
C PHE A 192 13.03 -0.30 -8.85
N VAL A 193 13.23 -1.53 -9.35
CA VAL A 193 14.12 -2.54 -8.78
C VAL A 193 15.24 -2.78 -9.79
N SER A 194 16.47 -2.53 -9.36
CA SER A 194 17.69 -2.70 -10.17
C SER A 194 17.77 -4.11 -10.75
N GLY A 195 18.05 -4.21 -12.05
CA GLY A 195 18.16 -5.48 -12.78
C GLY A 195 16.86 -6.24 -13.01
N GLU A 196 15.70 -5.75 -12.55
CA GLU A 196 14.42 -6.43 -12.70
C GLU A 196 13.47 -5.68 -13.62
N GLN A 197 12.75 -6.42 -14.48
CA GLN A 197 11.68 -5.89 -15.31
C GLN A 197 10.37 -5.77 -14.51
N PRO A 198 9.37 -4.99 -14.98
CA PRO A 198 8.08 -4.85 -14.29
C PRO A 198 7.26 -6.16 -14.17
N GLN A 199 7.69 -7.22 -14.85
CA GLN A 199 7.08 -8.54 -14.77
C GLN A 199 7.14 -9.08 -13.34
N ASP A 200 6.00 -9.59 -12.85
CA ASP A 200 5.90 -10.14 -11.51
C ASP A 200 6.44 -11.56 -11.41
N GLY A 201 7.57 -11.72 -10.70
CA GLY A 201 8.13 -13.02 -10.34
C GLY A 201 7.71 -13.54 -8.97
N HIS A 202 6.99 -12.74 -8.16
CA HIS A 202 6.55 -13.13 -6.80
C HIS A 202 5.07 -13.53 -6.77
N GLY A 203 4.21 -12.75 -7.42
CA GLY A 203 2.76 -12.96 -7.54
C GLY A 203 1.88 -12.03 -6.73
N HIS A 204 2.44 -11.33 -5.74
CA HIS A 204 1.69 -10.46 -4.85
C HIS A 204 1.18 -9.20 -5.58
N GLY A 205 2.01 -8.59 -6.41
CA GLY A 205 1.64 -7.45 -7.22
C GLY A 205 0.54 -7.78 -8.23
N THR A 206 0.63 -8.92 -8.92
CA THR A 206 -0.43 -9.40 -9.82
C THR A 206 -1.75 -9.63 -9.09
N HIS A 207 -1.71 -10.12 -7.85
CA HIS A 207 -2.89 -10.29 -7.02
C HIS A 207 -3.53 -8.94 -6.65
N CYS A 208 -2.71 -7.95 -6.27
CA CYS A 208 -3.17 -6.59 -5.94
C CYS A 208 -3.73 -5.84 -7.16
N VAL A 209 -3.07 -5.93 -8.32
CA VAL A 209 -3.58 -5.38 -9.59
C VAL A 209 -4.90 -6.02 -9.96
N GLY A 210 -5.02 -7.35 -9.85
CA GLY A 210 -6.26 -8.06 -10.11
C GLY A 210 -7.41 -7.63 -9.20
N THR A 211 -7.16 -7.49 -7.90
CA THR A 211 -8.19 -7.11 -6.92
C THR A 211 -8.73 -5.71 -7.22
N SER A 212 -7.83 -4.76 -7.47
CA SER A 212 -8.22 -3.36 -7.73
C SER A 212 -8.82 -3.16 -9.12
N CYS A 213 -8.21 -3.72 -10.17
CA CYS A 213 -8.45 -3.35 -11.57
C CYS A 213 -8.67 -4.55 -12.52
N GLY A 214 -8.81 -5.76 -11.99
CA GLY A 214 -9.08 -6.98 -12.76
C GLY A 214 -10.39 -6.89 -13.55
N PRO A 215 -10.64 -7.86 -14.46
CA PRO A 215 -11.76 -7.75 -15.39
C PRO A 215 -13.11 -7.96 -14.70
N GLN A 216 -14.16 -7.41 -15.32
CA GLN A 216 -15.55 -7.74 -14.98
C GLN A 216 -15.87 -9.20 -15.27
N ARG A 217 -15.25 -9.77 -16.32
CA ARG A 217 -15.43 -11.14 -16.77
C ARG A 217 -14.07 -11.81 -16.93
N PRO A 218 -13.57 -12.48 -15.90
CA PRO A 218 -12.36 -13.30 -15.99
C PRO A 218 -12.47 -14.36 -17.09
N THR A 219 -11.33 -14.81 -17.60
CA THR A 219 -11.27 -15.90 -18.57
C THR A 219 -11.79 -17.22 -18.01
N THR A 220 -11.61 -17.44 -16.72
CA THR A 220 -12.20 -18.56 -15.98
C THR A 220 -12.52 -18.14 -14.54
N GLY A 221 -13.48 -18.82 -13.91
CA GLY A 221 -13.85 -18.57 -12.52
C GLY A 221 -14.75 -17.35 -12.34
N ARG A 222 -14.73 -16.80 -11.12
CA ARG A 222 -15.62 -15.75 -10.63
C ARG A 222 -14.99 -14.37 -10.74
N ARG A 223 -15.80 -13.33 -10.93
CA ARG A 223 -15.35 -11.93 -10.95
C ARG A 223 -14.71 -11.55 -9.61
N TYR A 224 -13.52 -10.96 -9.70
CA TYR A 224 -12.76 -10.44 -8.56
C TYR A 224 -12.35 -8.96 -8.72
N GLY A 225 -12.34 -8.42 -9.94
CA GLY A 225 -11.93 -7.04 -10.20
C GLY A 225 -13.00 -5.99 -9.87
N ILE A 226 -12.56 -4.91 -9.21
CA ILE A 226 -13.43 -3.81 -8.76
C ILE A 226 -13.58 -2.75 -9.86
N ALA A 227 -12.52 -2.01 -10.16
CA ALA A 227 -12.48 -0.93 -11.14
C ALA A 227 -12.03 -1.46 -12.51
N PHE A 228 -12.88 -2.31 -13.10
CA PHE A 228 -12.56 -3.11 -14.28
C PHE A 228 -12.36 -2.33 -15.58
N GLU A 229 -12.60 -1.01 -15.59
CA GLU A 229 -12.29 -0.11 -16.72
C GLU A 229 -11.22 0.94 -16.38
N ALA A 230 -10.63 0.93 -15.19
CA ALA A 230 -9.54 1.85 -14.83
C ALA A 230 -8.30 1.68 -15.70
N GLU A 231 -7.52 2.75 -15.86
CA GLU A 231 -6.17 2.70 -16.42
C GLU A 231 -5.20 2.23 -15.35
N ILE A 232 -4.39 1.21 -15.68
CA ILE A 232 -3.55 0.51 -14.71
C ILE A 232 -2.11 1.03 -14.82
N PHE A 233 -1.59 1.53 -13.71
CA PHE A 233 -0.19 1.89 -13.55
C PHE A 233 0.46 0.89 -12.60
N VAL A 234 1.58 0.29 -13.00
CA VAL A 234 2.29 -0.70 -12.17
C VAL A 234 3.71 -0.22 -11.94
N GLY A 235 4.03 0.12 -10.70
CA GLY A 235 5.40 0.39 -10.28
C GLY A 235 5.95 -0.82 -9.55
N LYS A 236 6.89 -1.54 -10.13
CA LYS A 236 7.61 -2.59 -9.39
C LYS A 236 8.62 -1.91 -8.48
N VAL A 237 8.33 -1.90 -7.18
CA VAL A 237 9.16 -1.29 -6.13
C VAL A 237 9.69 -2.32 -5.15
N LEU A 238 9.17 -3.55 -5.21
CA LEU A 238 9.64 -4.71 -4.47
C LEU A 238 10.22 -5.76 -5.42
N SER A 239 11.34 -6.38 -5.03
CA SER A 239 11.97 -7.44 -5.80
C SER A 239 11.10 -8.70 -5.83
N ASN A 240 11.53 -9.69 -6.60
CA ASN A 240 10.88 -11.01 -6.61
C ASN A 240 10.95 -11.75 -5.25
N ASP A 241 11.77 -11.28 -4.31
CA ASP A 241 11.81 -11.76 -2.92
C ASP A 241 10.80 -11.04 -1.99
N GLY A 242 10.02 -10.11 -2.53
CA GLY A 242 8.96 -9.41 -1.82
C GLY A 242 9.43 -8.32 -0.85
N GLY A 243 10.63 -7.79 -1.05
CA GLY A 243 11.19 -6.67 -0.30
C GLY A 243 11.82 -5.61 -1.19
N GLY A 244 11.93 -4.38 -0.70
CA GLY A 244 12.53 -3.28 -1.44
C GLY A 244 12.86 -2.09 -0.54
N PRO A 245 13.92 -1.33 -0.86
CA PRO A 245 14.29 -0.14 -0.08
C PRO A 245 13.35 1.03 -0.37
N ASP A 246 13.21 1.97 0.58
CA ASP A 246 12.39 3.17 0.41
C ASP A 246 12.74 3.96 -0.85
N ALA A 247 14.01 4.00 -1.31
CA ALA A 247 14.39 4.65 -2.57
C ALA A 247 13.56 4.19 -3.77
N GLY A 248 13.33 2.88 -3.92
CA GLY A 248 12.52 2.35 -5.03
C GLY A 248 11.06 2.75 -4.92
N ILE A 249 10.54 2.82 -3.70
CA ILE A 249 9.16 3.18 -3.40
C ILE A 249 8.94 4.68 -3.63
N LEU A 250 9.86 5.52 -3.17
CA LEU A 250 9.85 6.96 -3.44
C LEU A 250 9.99 7.24 -4.94
N ALA A 251 10.82 6.50 -5.67
CA ALA A 251 10.89 6.61 -7.13
C ALA A 251 9.56 6.24 -7.80
N GLY A 252 8.93 5.15 -7.38
CA GLY A 252 7.60 4.75 -7.86
C GLY A 252 6.50 5.76 -7.53
N LEU A 253 6.51 6.36 -6.34
CA LEU A 253 5.60 7.42 -5.94
C LEU A 253 5.81 8.68 -6.78
N ASN A 254 7.06 9.08 -7.01
CA ASN A 254 7.39 10.22 -7.85
C ASN A 254 6.86 10.02 -9.28
N TRP A 255 7.12 8.84 -9.86
CA TRP A 255 6.61 8.47 -11.18
C TRP A 255 5.08 8.46 -11.24
N ALA A 256 4.41 7.93 -10.22
CA ALA A 256 2.94 7.90 -10.16
C ALA A 256 2.36 9.32 -10.11
N LEU A 257 2.93 10.21 -9.29
CA LEU A 257 2.52 11.61 -9.22
C LEU A 257 2.77 12.34 -10.54
N ALA A 258 3.92 12.12 -11.19
CA ALA A 258 4.23 12.69 -12.50
C ALA A 258 3.23 12.26 -13.59
N ASN A 259 2.67 11.05 -13.48
CA ASN A 259 1.63 10.54 -14.38
C ASN A 259 0.21 11.01 -14.03
N GLY A 260 0.06 11.80 -12.97
CA GLY A 260 -1.22 12.36 -12.52
C GLY A 260 -2.22 11.28 -12.12
N VAL A 261 -1.75 10.17 -11.51
CA VAL A 261 -2.64 9.09 -11.08
C VAL A 261 -3.64 9.58 -10.02
N HIS A 262 -4.82 8.98 -9.96
CA HIS A 262 -5.83 9.39 -8.98
C HIS A 262 -5.62 8.69 -7.64
N VAL A 263 -5.19 7.42 -7.70
CA VAL A 263 -5.02 6.57 -6.53
C VAL A 263 -3.69 5.81 -6.65
N VAL A 264 -2.94 5.74 -5.55
CA VAL A 264 -1.79 4.86 -5.39
C VAL A 264 -2.11 3.83 -4.31
N SER A 265 -1.95 2.55 -4.62
CA SER A 265 -2.10 1.42 -3.70
C SER A 265 -0.72 0.87 -3.32
N MET A 266 -0.43 0.83 -2.03
CA MET A 266 0.82 0.28 -1.47
C MET A 266 0.53 -0.86 -0.48
N SER A 267 0.62 -2.09 -0.96
CA SER A 267 0.37 -3.31 -0.17
C SER A 267 1.65 -3.84 0.49
N LEU A 268 2.41 -2.93 1.10
CA LEU A 268 3.75 -3.12 1.65
C LEU A 268 3.89 -2.37 2.97
N GLY A 269 4.89 -2.73 3.78
CA GLY A 269 5.18 -1.96 4.98
C GLY A 269 6.32 -2.50 5.85
N ALA A 270 6.59 -1.76 6.92
CA ALA A 270 7.57 -2.07 7.95
C ALA A 270 6.97 -1.83 9.35
N ASP A 271 7.28 -2.72 10.30
CA ASP A 271 6.81 -2.64 11.69
C ASP A 271 7.62 -1.61 12.47
N VAL A 272 7.32 -0.34 12.21
CA VAL A 272 7.90 0.81 12.91
C VAL A 272 6.75 1.63 13.47
N ASP A 273 6.60 1.64 14.80
CA ASP A 273 5.59 2.46 15.53
C ASP A 273 6.10 3.90 15.73
N GLN A 274 6.58 4.49 14.63
CA GLN A 274 7.02 5.87 14.54
C GLN A 274 6.72 6.38 13.14
N VAL A 275 6.10 7.56 13.05
CA VAL A 275 5.79 8.21 11.77
C VAL A 275 7.06 8.52 11.01
N SER A 276 7.10 8.13 9.73
CA SER A 276 8.11 8.60 8.79
C SER A 276 7.78 10.01 8.32
N GLN A 277 8.69 10.94 8.57
CA GLN A 277 8.52 12.33 8.13
C GLN A 277 8.66 12.44 6.61
N ALA A 278 9.40 11.52 5.99
CA ALA A 278 9.48 11.40 4.54
C ALA A 278 8.13 11.02 3.94
N TYR A 279 7.49 9.94 4.42
CA TYR A 279 6.19 9.51 3.90
C TYR A 279 5.06 10.49 4.23
N GLU A 280 5.08 11.16 5.38
CA GLU A 280 4.12 12.24 5.66
C GLU A 280 4.29 13.43 4.71
N THR A 281 5.53 13.83 4.41
CA THR A 281 5.82 14.90 3.43
C THR A 281 5.33 14.51 2.04
N VAL A 282 5.59 13.27 1.63
CA VAL A 282 5.11 12.70 0.37
C VAL A 282 3.59 12.65 0.31
N GLY A 283 2.94 12.17 1.37
CA GLY A 283 1.47 12.08 1.46
C GLY A 283 0.81 13.45 1.33
N ARG A 284 1.33 14.48 2.01
CA ARG A 284 0.82 15.86 1.86
C ARG A 284 0.91 16.36 0.43
N ARG A 285 2.05 16.13 -0.23
CA ARG A 285 2.28 16.55 -1.62
C ARG A 285 1.41 15.77 -2.59
N ALA A 286 1.22 14.46 -2.38
CA ALA A 286 0.31 13.64 -3.16
C ALA A 286 -1.13 14.14 -3.06
N LEU A 287 -1.64 14.40 -1.84
CA LEU A 287 -2.98 14.95 -1.65
C LEU A 287 -3.15 16.32 -2.32
N ALA A 288 -2.14 17.19 -2.23
CA ALA A 288 -2.13 18.49 -2.90
C ALA A 288 -2.11 18.37 -4.44
N ALA A 289 -1.47 17.34 -4.98
CA ALA A 289 -1.47 16.99 -6.40
C ALA A 289 -2.75 16.27 -6.85
N GLY A 290 -3.72 16.03 -5.96
CA GLY A 290 -4.96 15.32 -6.29
C GLY A 290 -4.80 13.80 -6.37
N THR A 291 -3.79 13.23 -5.72
CA THR A 291 -3.55 11.80 -5.62
C THR A 291 -3.86 11.31 -4.21
N LEU A 292 -4.70 10.28 -4.09
CA LEU A 292 -4.92 9.58 -2.84
C LEU A 292 -3.94 8.41 -2.74
N ILE A 293 -3.18 8.32 -1.65
CA ILE A 293 -2.36 7.15 -1.33
C ILE A 293 -3.10 6.31 -0.29
N VAL A 294 -3.28 5.03 -0.59
CA VAL A 294 -3.80 4.01 0.34
C VAL A 294 -2.70 2.99 0.62
N ALA A 295 -2.53 2.61 1.88
CA ALA A 295 -1.49 1.68 2.31
C ALA A 295 -2.00 0.65 3.32
N ALA A 296 -1.44 -0.55 3.28
CA ALA A 296 -1.77 -1.62 4.21
C ALA A 296 -1.41 -1.22 5.66
N ALA A 297 -2.36 -1.33 6.59
CA ALA A 297 -2.12 -0.97 7.98
C ALA A 297 -1.01 -1.83 8.64
N GLY A 298 -0.87 -3.08 8.21
CA GLY A 298 0.11 -4.02 8.73
C GLY A 298 -0.51 -5.32 9.25
N ASN A 299 0.30 -6.36 9.29
CA ASN A 299 -0.10 -7.73 9.69
C ASN A 299 0.67 -8.19 10.93
N ASN A 300 0.96 -7.27 11.85
CA ASN A 300 1.78 -7.47 13.03
C ASN A 300 0.97 -7.72 14.32
N ALA A 301 -0.36 -7.82 14.21
CA ALA A 301 -1.19 -8.22 15.33
C ALA A 301 -1.14 -9.73 15.54
N ASN A 302 -1.27 -10.13 16.81
CA ASN A 302 -1.56 -11.49 17.21
C ASN A 302 -2.72 -11.47 18.21
N ARG A 303 -3.94 -11.32 17.70
CA ARG A 303 -5.14 -11.11 18.54
C ARG A 303 -5.58 -12.39 19.26
N PRO A 304 -6.20 -12.27 20.45
CA PRO A 304 -6.50 -11.03 21.17
C PRO A 304 -5.34 -10.50 22.03
N THR A 305 -4.20 -11.20 22.08
CA THR A 305 -3.09 -10.90 23.00
C THR A 305 -2.32 -9.64 22.66
N ASP A 306 -2.12 -9.39 21.37
CA ASP A 306 -1.39 -8.24 20.85
C ASP A 306 -2.17 -7.67 19.66
N PRO A 307 -2.72 -6.45 19.74
CA PRO A 307 -3.44 -5.83 18.64
C PRO A 307 -2.52 -5.30 17.53
N GLY A 308 -1.19 -5.34 17.71
CA GLY A 308 -0.23 -4.75 16.79
C GLY A 308 -0.38 -3.22 16.71
N PHE A 309 0.21 -2.64 15.67
CA PHE A 309 0.19 -1.19 15.44
C PHE A 309 0.33 -0.88 13.94
N VAL A 310 -0.25 0.25 13.50
CA VAL A 310 -0.10 0.71 12.11
C VAL A 310 1.37 1.04 11.82
N GLY A 311 1.94 0.42 10.80
CA GLY A 311 3.35 0.58 10.41
C GLY A 311 3.58 1.60 9.30
N VAL A 312 4.84 1.87 8.98
CA VAL A 312 5.24 2.71 7.82
C VAL A 312 4.91 1.96 6.52
N PRO A 313 4.39 2.62 5.46
CA PRO A 313 4.09 4.05 5.33
C PRO A 313 2.68 4.45 5.81
N ALA A 314 1.81 3.48 6.11
CA ALA A 314 0.42 3.72 6.49
C ALA A 314 0.27 4.57 7.76
N ASN A 315 1.26 4.59 8.63
CA ASN A 315 1.29 5.41 9.85
C ASN A 315 1.58 6.90 9.62
N SER A 316 1.37 7.39 8.39
CA SER A 316 1.50 8.81 8.05
C SER A 316 0.12 9.46 8.02
N PRO A 317 -0.13 10.58 8.71
CA PRO A 317 -1.45 11.25 8.74
C PRO A 317 -2.04 11.58 7.36
N SER A 318 -1.20 11.70 6.34
CA SER A 318 -1.59 12.01 4.96
C SER A 318 -1.63 10.78 4.02
N ILE A 319 -1.54 9.55 4.56
CA ILE A 319 -1.67 8.29 3.82
C ILE A 319 -2.78 7.45 4.47
N MET A 320 -3.71 6.94 3.67
CA MET A 320 -4.89 6.26 4.22
C MET A 320 -4.54 4.82 4.61
N ALA A 321 -4.64 4.50 5.90
CA ALA A 321 -4.32 3.19 6.46
C ALA A 321 -5.52 2.23 6.40
N ILE A 322 -5.31 1.06 5.80
CA ILE A 322 -6.38 0.10 5.50
C ILE A 322 -6.25 -1.15 6.38
N ALA A 323 -7.27 -1.39 7.21
CA ALA A 323 -7.41 -2.60 8.01
C ALA A 323 -8.08 -3.75 7.23
N ALA A 324 -7.83 -4.98 7.67
CA ALA A 324 -8.38 -6.19 7.07
C ALA A 324 -9.54 -6.75 7.88
N ILE A 325 -10.60 -7.16 7.18
CA ILE A 325 -11.72 -7.92 7.75
C ILE A 325 -11.94 -9.25 7.01
N ASP A 326 -12.66 -10.15 7.66
CA ASP A 326 -13.04 -11.44 7.11
C ASP A 326 -14.48 -11.46 6.55
N THR A 327 -14.92 -12.65 6.14
CA THR A 327 -16.24 -12.89 5.56
C THR A 327 -17.40 -12.66 6.52
N ALA A 328 -17.15 -12.66 7.84
CA ALA A 328 -18.13 -12.29 8.86
C ALA A 328 -18.10 -10.79 9.17
N LEU A 329 -17.31 -10.01 8.42
CA LEU A 329 -17.01 -8.59 8.67
C LEU A 329 -16.31 -8.34 10.03
N ALA A 330 -15.70 -9.38 10.60
CA ALA A 330 -14.90 -9.27 11.80
C ALA A 330 -13.47 -8.83 11.47
N VAL A 331 -12.82 -8.14 12.43
CA VAL A 331 -11.42 -7.73 12.30
C VAL A 331 -10.54 -8.96 12.12
N ALA A 332 -9.70 -8.98 11.09
CA ALA A 332 -8.80 -10.08 10.87
C ALA A 332 -7.78 -10.19 12.03
N PRO A 333 -7.42 -11.40 12.47
CA PRO A 333 -6.59 -11.61 13.66
C PRO A 333 -5.20 -10.99 13.57
N PHE A 334 -4.70 -10.84 12.35
CA PHE A 334 -3.41 -10.23 12.05
C PHE A 334 -3.48 -8.71 11.83
N SER A 335 -4.67 -8.14 11.65
CA SER A 335 -4.83 -6.73 11.27
C SER A 335 -4.35 -5.82 12.39
N ALA A 336 -3.36 -4.99 12.07
CA ALA A 336 -2.85 -3.94 12.94
C ALA A 336 -3.98 -3.01 13.44
N ARG A 337 -3.82 -2.50 14.65
CA ARG A 337 -4.70 -1.51 15.28
C ARG A 337 -4.08 -0.11 15.20
N SER A 338 -4.94 0.90 15.29
CA SER A 338 -4.53 2.27 15.60
C SER A 338 -3.67 2.32 16.87
N SER A 339 -2.53 3.01 16.82
CA SER A 339 -1.69 3.32 17.98
C SER A 339 -1.93 4.75 18.47
N ALA A 340 -1.29 5.13 19.57
CA ALA A 340 -1.36 6.49 20.12
C ALA A 340 -0.46 7.48 19.38
N VAL A 341 0.33 7.01 18.42
CA VAL A 341 1.20 7.84 17.58
C VAL A 341 0.32 8.69 16.65
N ASP A 342 0.61 10.00 16.56
CA ASP A 342 -0.09 10.89 15.64
C ASP A 342 0.18 10.48 14.19
N GLY A 343 -0.83 9.94 13.50
CA GLY A 343 -0.69 9.29 12.20
C GLY A 343 -0.77 7.76 12.23
N GLY A 344 -0.64 7.14 13.39
CA GLY A 344 -0.78 5.69 13.58
C GLY A 344 -2.24 5.20 13.60
N GLY A 345 -3.17 5.91 12.94
CA GLY A 345 -4.60 5.57 12.94
C GLY A 345 -4.98 4.63 11.79
N VAL A 346 -6.02 3.82 11.99
CA VAL A 346 -6.73 3.11 10.91
C VAL A 346 -7.84 4.01 10.38
N ASP A 347 -7.91 4.21 9.07
CA ASP A 347 -8.91 5.09 8.46
C ASP A 347 -10.18 4.35 8.07
N VAL A 348 -10.02 3.20 7.42
CA VAL A 348 -11.12 2.34 6.94
C VAL A 348 -10.68 0.88 6.95
N ALA A 349 -11.64 -0.02 6.77
CA ALA A 349 -11.40 -1.43 6.61
C ALA A 349 -11.90 -1.94 5.24
N ALA A 350 -11.36 -3.08 4.81
CA ALA A 350 -11.82 -3.76 3.60
C ALA A 350 -11.53 -5.28 3.64
N PRO A 351 -12.16 -6.06 2.76
CA PRO A 351 -11.93 -7.50 2.63
C PRO A 351 -10.44 -7.86 2.53
N GLY A 352 -9.91 -8.61 3.51
CA GLY A 352 -8.50 -8.95 3.58
C GLY A 352 -8.19 -10.41 3.97
N VAL A 353 -9.20 -11.24 4.23
CA VAL A 353 -9.03 -12.67 4.51
C VAL A 353 -9.58 -13.50 3.37
N ASP A 354 -8.80 -14.50 2.94
CA ASP A 354 -9.14 -15.44 1.86
C ASP A 354 -9.64 -14.70 0.60
N VAL A 355 -8.85 -13.74 0.13
CA VAL A 355 -9.17 -12.95 -1.07
C VAL A 355 -8.63 -13.64 -2.31
N TYR A 356 -9.55 -13.99 -3.22
CA TYR A 356 -9.24 -14.57 -4.53
C TYR A 356 -8.95 -13.48 -5.57
N SER A 357 -7.84 -13.61 -6.31
CA SER A 357 -7.46 -12.72 -7.41
C SER A 357 -6.48 -13.40 -8.38
N SER A 358 -6.06 -12.69 -9.43
CA SER A 358 -5.06 -13.13 -10.40
C SER A 358 -3.70 -13.44 -9.77
N TRP A 359 -2.97 -14.36 -10.38
CA TRP A 359 -1.64 -14.81 -9.98
C TRP A 359 -0.80 -15.09 -11.24
N PRO A 360 0.52 -14.85 -11.26
CA PRO A 360 1.31 -15.01 -12.47
C PRO A 360 1.24 -16.42 -13.03
N VAL A 361 0.98 -16.53 -14.33
CA VAL A 361 0.84 -17.81 -15.03
C VAL A 361 2.15 -18.62 -14.97
N ALA A 362 3.29 -17.93 -15.00
CA ALA A 362 4.61 -18.54 -14.90
C ALA A 362 4.94 -19.07 -13.49
N VAL A 363 4.27 -18.57 -12.45
CA VAL A 363 4.47 -19.00 -11.06
C VAL A 363 3.51 -20.14 -10.69
N ASP A 364 2.23 -20.01 -11.03
CA ASP A 364 1.24 -21.09 -10.88
C ASP A 364 0.35 -21.17 -12.13
N PRO A 365 0.32 -22.32 -12.84
CA PRO A 365 -0.52 -22.48 -14.03
C PRO A 365 -2.02 -22.34 -13.76
N LYS A 366 -2.47 -22.39 -12.49
CA LYS A 366 -3.86 -22.08 -12.09
C LYS A 366 -4.23 -20.63 -12.34
N ARG A 367 -3.26 -19.72 -12.44
CA ARG A 367 -3.43 -18.27 -12.73
C ARG A 367 -4.18 -17.47 -11.68
N TYR A 368 -4.63 -18.10 -10.61
CA TYR A 368 -5.37 -17.45 -9.53
C TYR A 368 -4.91 -18.00 -8.19
N ASN A 369 -4.94 -17.14 -7.18
CA ASN A 369 -4.57 -17.52 -5.84
C ASN A 369 -5.46 -16.82 -4.80
N THR A 370 -5.61 -17.47 -3.65
CA THR A 370 -6.37 -16.96 -2.51
C THR A 370 -5.40 -16.73 -1.36
N ILE A 371 -5.20 -15.46 -0.99
CA ILE A 371 -4.27 -15.08 0.08
C ILE A 371 -4.91 -14.07 1.03
N SER A 372 -4.26 -13.88 2.17
CA SER A 372 -4.76 -13.06 3.27
C SER A 372 -3.73 -12.02 3.72
N GLY A 373 -4.21 -10.82 4.04
CA GLY A 373 -3.42 -9.72 4.58
C GLY A 373 -4.15 -8.39 4.44
N THR A 374 -3.73 -7.38 5.21
CA THR A 374 -4.07 -5.97 4.92
C THR A 374 -3.65 -5.58 3.50
N SER A 375 -2.61 -6.22 2.96
CA SER A 375 -2.23 -6.17 1.55
C SER A 375 -3.33 -6.51 0.55
N MET A 376 -4.35 -7.30 0.93
CA MET A 376 -5.50 -7.60 0.06
C MET A 376 -6.67 -6.63 0.31
N ALA A 377 -6.75 -6.05 1.50
CA ALA A 377 -7.72 -4.99 1.82
C ALA A 377 -7.38 -3.67 1.10
N THR A 378 -6.10 -3.31 1.03
CA THR A 378 -5.62 -2.11 0.35
C THR A 378 -6.06 -1.98 -1.11
N PRO A 379 -5.86 -2.98 -2.00
CA PRO A 379 -6.31 -2.90 -3.38
C PRO A 379 -7.84 -2.95 -3.51
N HIS A 380 -8.57 -3.48 -2.52
CA HIS A 380 -10.03 -3.30 -2.49
C HIS A 380 -10.39 -1.82 -2.40
N VAL A 381 -9.80 -1.11 -1.42
CA VAL A 381 -10.04 0.33 -1.25
C VAL A 381 -9.53 1.12 -2.45
N ALA A 382 -8.41 0.74 -3.06
CA ALA A 382 -7.92 1.40 -4.26
C ALA A 382 -8.91 1.29 -5.45
N GLY A 383 -9.49 0.11 -5.66
CA GLY A 383 -10.55 -0.08 -6.66
C GLY A 383 -11.80 0.73 -6.35
N LEU A 384 -12.27 0.70 -5.08
CA LEU A 384 -13.44 1.47 -4.65
C LEU A 384 -13.20 2.99 -4.78
N ALA A 385 -12.00 3.46 -4.47
CA ALA A 385 -11.57 4.83 -4.67
C ALA A 385 -11.67 5.24 -6.14
N ALA A 386 -11.32 4.34 -7.08
CA ALA A 386 -11.50 4.63 -8.50
C ALA A 386 -12.97 4.73 -8.90
N LEU A 387 -13.85 3.87 -8.37
CA LEU A 387 -15.29 3.97 -8.62
C LEU A 387 -15.87 5.29 -8.10
N TRP A 388 -15.48 5.72 -6.90
CA TRP A 388 -15.90 7.00 -6.32
C TRP A 388 -15.33 8.21 -7.05
N ALA A 389 -14.07 8.15 -7.48
CA ALA A 389 -13.45 9.20 -8.27
C ALA A 389 -14.18 9.40 -9.61
N GLN A 390 -14.55 8.32 -10.29
CA GLN A 390 -15.38 8.38 -11.51
C GLN A 390 -16.75 9.01 -11.22
N SER A 391 -17.42 8.55 -10.15
CA SER A 391 -18.80 8.94 -9.85
C SER A 391 -18.93 10.40 -9.39
N THR A 392 -17.89 10.96 -8.76
CA THR A 392 -17.96 12.26 -8.10
C THR A 392 -17.01 13.30 -8.67
N GLY A 393 -16.00 12.90 -9.44
CA GLY A 393 -14.89 13.77 -9.86
C GLY A 393 -13.95 14.18 -8.71
N ARG A 394 -14.15 13.67 -7.49
CA ARG A 394 -13.33 14.03 -6.32
C ARG A 394 -11.97 13.34 -6.37
N ARG A 395 -10.95 14.05 -5.88
CA ARG A 395 -9.54 13.63 -5.87
C ARG A 395 -8.88 13.98 -4.55
N GLY A 396 -7.68 13.44 -4.29
CA GLY A 396 -6.88 13.74 -3.10
C GLY A 396 -7.69 13.68 -1.81
N ARG A 397 -7.71 14.77 -1.04
CA ARG A 397 -8.39 14.85 0.27
C ARG A 397 -9.93 14.79 0.18
N ASP A 398 -10.52 15.23 -0.92
CA ASP A 398 -11.97 15.12 -1.11
C ASP A 398 -12.38 13.68 -1.41
N LEU A 399 -11.54 12.92 -2.12
CA LEU A 399 -11.74 11.50 -2.33
C LEU A 399 -11.59 10.73 -1.01
N TRP A 400 -10.55 11.03 -0.21
CA TRP A 400 -10.40 10.49 1.15
C TRP A 400 -11.68 10.67 1.96
N SER A 401 -12.17 11.91 2.03
CA SER A 401 -13.37 12.26 2.79
C SER A 401 -14.62 11.53 2.29
N THR A 402 -14.67 11.24 0.98
CA THR A 402 -15.77 10.46 0.40
C THR A 402 -15.71 9.02 0.89
N LEU A 403 -14.53 8.39 0.85
CA LEU A 403 -14.38 6.99 1.28
C LEU A 403 -14.67 6.80 2.77
N THR A 404 -14.30 7.74 3.63
CA THR A 404 -14.59 7.66 5.07
C THR A 404 -16.06 7.95 5.41
N GLN A 405 -16.81 8.58 4.51
CA GLN A 405 -18.26 8.83 4.67
C GLN A 405 -19.11 7.72 4.07
N GLN A 406 -18.59 6.99 3.08
CA GLN A 406 -19.30 5.96 2.33
C GLN A 406 -18.94 4.57 2.83
N THR A 407 -19.09 4.36 4.14
CA THR A 407 -18.76 3.11 4.81
C THR A 407 -20.00 2.41 5.39
N LEU A 408 -19.93 1.08 5.46
CA LEU A 408 -20.72 0.30 6.40
C LEU A 408 -20.02 0.33 7.76
N ARG A 409 -20.70 0.86 8.77
CA ARG A 409 -20.23 0.78 10.16
C ARG A 409 -20.19 -0.69 10.60
N LEU A 410 -19.05 -1.09 11.18
CA LEU A 410 -18.84 -2.46 11.68
C LEU A 410 -19.01 -2.51 13.20
N ASP A 411 -19.22 -3.71 13.75
CA ASP A 411 -19.34 -3.98 15.20
C ASP A 411 -17.99 -4.07 15.92
N ALA A 412 -16.93 -3.54 15.31
CA ALA A 412 -15.58 -3.46 15.86
C ALA A 412 -15.28 -2.05 16.36
N ALA A 413 -14.29 -1.92 17.26
CA ALA A 413 -13.85 -0.61 17.72
C ALA A 413 -13.27 0.21 16.55
N ALA A 414 -13.50 1.52 16.55
CA ALA A 414 -12.96 2.42 15.52
C ALA A 414 -11.43 2.39 15.45
N SER A 415 -10.74 2.06 16.54
CA SER A 415 -9.29 1.85 16.51
C SER A 415 -8.86 0.65 15.65
N ASP A 416 -9.75 -0.32 15.42
CA ASP A 416 -9.47 -1.52 14.62
C ASP A 416 -9.92 -1.39 13.15
N VAL A 417 -10.95 -0.58 12.87
CA VAL A 417 -11.59 -0.52 11.53
C VAL A 417 -11.82 0.89 10.99
N GLY A 418 -11.37 1.91 11.72
CA GLY A 418 -11.59 3.31 11.37
C GLY A 418 -13.06 3.65 11.23
N ALA A 419 -13.43 4.26 10.11
CA ALA A 419 -14.80 4.60 9.76
C ALA A 419 -15.67 3.39 9.37
N GLY A 420 -15.09 2.19 9.22
CA GLY A 420 -15.80 0.96 8.82
C GLY A 420 -15.39 0.48 7.43
N MET A 421 -16.19 -0.43 6.86
CA MET A 421 -15.91 -1.02 5.55
C MET A 421 -16.37 -0.10 4.41
N VAL A 422 -15.48 0.26 3.49
CA VAL A 422 -15.82 1.09 2.32
C VAL A 422 -16.82 0.37 1.40
N LEU A 423 -17.84 1.08 0.93
CA LEU A 423 -18.83 0.59 -0.04
C LEU A 423 -18.61 1.22 -1.42
N ALA A 424 -19.00 0.50 -2.47
CA ALA A 424 -19.06 1.02 -3.83
C ALA A 424 -20.21 2.06 -3.98
N PRO A 425 -20.08 3.02 -4.93
CA PRO A 425 -21.09 4.04 -5.21
C PRO A 425 -22.39 3.51 -5.83
#